data_AF-A0A537KGY6-F1
#
_entry.id   AF-A0A537KGY6-F1
#
_cell.length_a   1.000
_cell.length_b   1.000
_cell.length_c   1.000
_cell.angle_alpha   90.00
_cell.angle_beta   90.00
_cell.angle_gamma   90.00
#
_symmetry.space_group_name_H-M   'P 1'
#
loop_
_entity.id
_entity.type
_entity.pdbx_description
1 polymer ?
#
loop_
_entity_poly.entity_id
_entity_poly.type
_entity_poly.pdbx_seq_one_letter_code
_entity_poly.pdbx_strand_id
1 'polypeptide(L)'
;MFDQILQMVKDHLNNNPQVSSAIPDDKKDAVHREVANQVTNGIKNQAAALGGAGRLLSMLQGSIASGSPVVNAIEGGVIGSLGNKFGLSPMVTGAIAATLPGILQKFVHKANDPNDNSITPESINQSIPNVSWAAVGDLMSRF
;
A
#
# COMPACT_ATOMS: atom_id res chain seq x y z
N MET A 1 5.14 10.24 1.66
CA MET A 1 4.20 9.16 1.26
C MET A 1 3.92 8.15 2.39
N PHE A 2 4.92 7.45 2.95
CA PHE A 2 4.68 6.43 3.99
C PHE A 2 3.86 6.95 5.17
N ASP A 3 4.22 8.10 5.76
CA ASP A 3 3.49 8.69 6.88
C ASP A 3 2.02 8.96 6.56
N GLN A 4 1.69 9.33 5.32
CA GLN A 4 0.31 9.53 4.89
C GLN A 4 -0.46 8.22 4.83
N ILE A 5 0.17 7.17 4.31
CA ILE A 5 -0.40 5.82 4.33
C ILE A 5 -0.58 5.34 5.76
N LEU A 6 0.39 5.59 6.65
CA LEU A 6 0.29 5.27 8.06
C LEU A 6 -0.88 5.98 8.73
N GLN A 7 -1.10 7.27 8.44
CA GLN A 7 -2.26 8.01 8.95
C GLN A 7 -3.58 7.41 8.43
N MET A 8 -3.68 7.11 7.12
CA MET A 8 -4.89 6.49 6.56
C MET A 8 -5.17 5.10 7.14
N VAL A 9 -4.13 4.30 7.37
CA VAL A 9 -4.21 3.00 8.02
C VAL A 9 -4.67 3.16 9.46
N LYS A 10 -4.05 4.07 10.22
CA LYS A 10 -4.45 4.36 11.60
C LYS A 10 -5.93 4.74 11.66
N ASP A 11 -6.38 5.64 10.79
CA ASP A 11 -7.78 6.05 10.74
C ASP A 11 -8.70 4.88 10.43
N HIS A 12 -8.41 4.07 9.41
CA HIS A 12 -9.29 2.96 9.01
C HIS A 12 -9.31 1.82 10.05
N LEU A 13 -8.18 1.50 10.66
CA LEU A 13 -8.09 0.44 11.65
C LEU A 13 -8.70 0.85 12.99
N ASN A 14 -8.50 2.11 13.41
CA ASN A 14 -9.15 2.64 14.62
C ASN A 14 -10.67 2.73 14.47
N ASN A 15 -11.16 3.00 13.25
CA ASN A 15 -12.58 2.99 12.94
C ASN A 15 -13.19 1.58 12.83
N ASN A 16 -12.38 0.51 12.90
CA ASN A 16 -12.86 -0.86 12.88
C ASN A 16 -12.79 -1.49 14.30
N PRO A 17 -13.93 -1.62 15.01
CA PRO A 17 -13.95 -2.14 16.38
C PRO A 17 -13.41 -3.56 16.51
N GLN A 18 -13.59 -4.40 15.48
CA GLN A 18 -13.13 -5.78 15.48
C GLN A 18 -11.60 -5.85 15.44
N VAL A 19 -10.97 -4.98 14.65
CA VAL A 19 -9.51 -4.89 14.57
C VAL A 19 -8.94 -4.23 15.82
N SER A 20 -9.49 -3.09 16.23
CA SER A 20 -9.02 -2.32 17.38
C SER A 20 -9.11 -3.11 18.70
N SER A 21 -10.10 -3.99 18.84
CA SER A 21 -10.24 -4.87 20.01
C SER A 21 -9.34 -6.10 19.95
N ALA A 22 -8.95 -6.54 18.75
CA ALA A 22 -8.14 -7.75 18.57
C ALA A 22 -6.63 -7.51 18.65
N ILE A 23 -6.19 -6.27 18.47
CA ILE A 23 -4.77 -5.90 18.56
C ILE A 23 -4.50 -5.29 19.95
N PRO A 24 -3.56 -5.84 20.73
CA PRO A 24 -3.12 -5.23 22.00
C PRO A 24 -2.58 -3.81 21.79
N ASP A 25 -2.86 -2.90 22.72
CA ASP A 25 -2.43 -1.49 22.60
C ASP A 25 -0.91 -1.33 22.42
N ASP A 26 -0.11 -2.19 23.06
CA ASP A 26 1.34 -2.26 22.92
C ASP A 26 1.81 -2.67 21.52
N LYS A 27 0.97 -3.36 20.75
CA LYS A 27 1.24 -3.80 19.37
C LYS A 27 0.56 -2.95 18.32
N LYS A 28 -0.42 -2.10 18.67
CA LYS A 28 -1.20 -1.30 17.71
C LYS A 28 -0.31 -0.48 16.80
N ASP A 29 0.60 0.32 17.35
CA ASP A 29 1.49 1.15 16.52
C ASP A 29 2.40 0.32 15.60
N ALA A 30 2.88 -0.83 16.08
CA ALA A 30 3.71 -1.73 15.29
C ALA A 30 2.92 -2.39 14.15
N VAL A 31 1.69 -2.85 14.42
CA VAL A 31 0.78 -3.42 13.42
C VAL A 31 0.41 -2.34 12.38
N HIS A 32 0.05 -1.14 12.82
CA HIS A 32 -0.28 -0.03 11.92
C HIS A 32 0.90 0.32 11.01
N ARG A 33 2.12 0.38 11.56
CA ARG A 33 3.34 0.59 10.77
C ARG A 33 3.60 -0.55 9.79
N GLU A 34 3.40 -1.79 10.20
CA GLU A 34 3.60 -2.93 9.30
C GLU A 34 2.58 -2.94 8.15
N VAL A 35 1.29 -2.73 8.44
CA VAL A 35 0.26 -2.58 7.40
C VAL A 35 0.65 -1.47 6.45
N ALA A 36 1.01 -0.28 6.97
CA ALA A 36 1.43 0.83 6.14
C ALA A 36 2.66 0.50 5.29
N ASN A 37 3.62 -0.26 5.82
CA ASN A 37 4.81 -0.70 5.10
C ASN A 37 4.41 -1.64 3.96
N GLN A 38 3.58 -2.64 4.23
CA GLN A 38 3.13 -3.60 3.23
C GLN A 38 2.28 -2.93 2.14
N VAL A 39 1.39 -2.00 2.50
CA VAL A 39 0.63 -1.20 1.54
C VAL A 39 1.55 -0.35 0.68
N THR A 40 2.49 0.35 1.31
CA THR A 40 3.48 1.17 0.61
C THR A 40 4.30 0.34 -0.37
N ASN A 41 4.80 -0.82 0.07
CA ASN A 41 5.60 -1.72 -0.74
C ASN A 41 4.76 -2.34 -1.86
N GLY A 42 3.54 -2.75 -1.57
CA GLY A 42 2.61 -3.27 -2.57
C GLY A 42 2.30 -2.22 -3.65
N ILE A 43 1.99 -0.98 -3.27
CA ILE A 43 1.81 0.14 -4.21
C ILE A 43 3.06 0.34 -5.07
N LYS A 44 4.25 0.40 -4.47
CA LYS A 44 5.51 0.56 -5.21
C LYS A 44 5.76 -0.57 -6.19
N ASN A 45 5.59 -1.81 -5.75
CA ASN A 45 5.81 -3.00 -6.57
C ASN A 45 4.81 -3.05 -7.73
N GLN A 46 3.55 -2.68 -7.49
CA GLN A 46 2.51 -2.64 -8.52
C GLN A 46 2.73 -1.47 -9.47
N ALA A 47 3.12 -0.29 -8.98
CA ALA A 47 3.53 0.83 -9.82
C ALA A 47 4.73 0.44 -10.71
N ALA A 48 5.73 -0.24 -10.16
CA ALA A 48 6.87 -0.74 -10.93
C ALA A 48 6.43 -1.74 -12.01
N ALA A 49 5.60 -2.71 -11.64
CA ALA A 49 5.10 -3.75 -12.54
C ALA A 49 4.21 -3.17 -13.66
N LEU A 50 3.43 -2.12 -13.35
CA LEU A 50 2.57 -1.44 -14.32
C LEU A 50 3.31 -0.38 -15.16
N GLY A 51 4.58 -0.11 -14.87
CA GLY A 51 5.38 0.88 -15.61
C GLY A 51 5.15 2.33 -15.20
N GLY A 52 4.75 2.57 -13.96
CA GLY A 52 4.67 3.90 -13.35
C GLY A 52 3.41 4.14 -12.51
N ALA A 53 3.43 5.23 -11.75
CA ALA A 53 2.33 5.62 -10.88
C ALA A 53 1.02 5.92 -11.63
N GLY A 54 1.11 6.55 -12.81
CA GLY A 54 -0.09 6.92 -13.59
C GLY A 54 -0.94 5.71 -14.00
N ARG A 55 -0.31 4.60 -14.44
CA ARG A 55 -1.03 3.38 -14.80
C ARG A 55 -1.63 2.70 -13.57
N LEU A 56 -0.89 2.67 -12.45
CA LEU A 56 -1.42 2.18 -11.18
C LEU A 56 -2.66 2.95 -10.74
N LEU A 57 -2.60 4.29 -10.73
CA LEU A 57 -3.70 5.14 -10.29
C LEU A 57 -4.92 4.98 -11.19
N SER A 58 -4.76 4.96 -12.50
CA SER A 58 -5.87 4.70 -13.44
C SER A 58 -6.52 3.34 -13.20
N MET A 59 -5.71 2.31 -12.93
CA MET A 59 -6.21 0.96 -12.69
C MET A 59 -6.92 0.86 -11.33
N LEU A 60 -6.38 1.48 -10.29
CA LEU A 60 -7.04 1.57 -8.99
C LEU A 60 -8.36 2.36 -9.11
N GLN A 61 -8.35 3.55 -9.72
CA GLN A 61 -9.53 4.38 -9.92
C GLN A 61 -10.66 3.61 -10.63
N GLY A 62 -10.32 2.83 -11.66
CA GLY A 62 -11.30 2.04 -12.43
C GLY A 62 -11.67 0.69 -11.81
N SER A 63 -10.88 0.15 -10.88
CA SER A 63 -11.05 -1.24 -10.39
C SER A 63 -11.15 -1.39 -8.87
N ILE A 64 -11.10 -0.30 -8.08
CA ILE A 64 -11.28 -0.40 -6.62
C ILE A 64 -12.68 -0.92 -6.27
N ALA A 65 -13.72 -0.60 -7.05
CA ALA A 65 -15.08 -1.06 -6.78
C ALA A 65 -15.28 -2.58 -7.01
N SER A 66 -14.40 -3.23 -7.78
CA SER A 66 -14.59 -4.61 -8.24
C SER A 66 -13.56 -5.62 -7.71
N GLY A 67 -12.70 -5.21 -6.76
CA GLY A 67 -11.64 -6.09 -6.23
C GLY A 67 -10.49 -6.28 -7.23
N SER A 68 -9.81 -5.18 -7.57
CA SER A 68 -8.67 -5.19 -8.51
C SER A 68 -7.58 -6.22 -8.12
N PRO A 69 -6.92 -6.88 -9.08
CA PRO A 69 -5.76 -7.75 -8.83
C PRO A 69 -4.67 -7.07 -7.99
N VAL A 70 -4.52 -5.76 -8.14
CA VAL A 70 -3.59 -4.93 -7.37
C VAL A 70 -4.00 -4.86 -5.89
N VAL A 71 -5.28 -4.65 -5.61
CA VAL A 71 -5.83 -4.59 -4.26
C VAL A 71 -5.61 -5.94 -3.57
N ASN A 72 -5.97 -7.04 -4.25
CA ASN A 72 -5.77 -8.40 -3.74
C ASN A 72 -4.30 -8.73 -3.49
N ALA A 73 -3.39 -8.26 -4.35
CA ALA A 73 -1.95 -8.47 -4.16
C ALA A 73 -1.42 -7.72 -2.93
N ILE A 74 -1.89 -6.50 -2.69
CA ILE A 74 -1.54 -5.71 -1.50
C ILE A 74 -2.12 -6.38 -0.24
N GLU A 75 -3.38 -6.78 -0.29
CA GLU A 75 -4.07 -7.51 0.79
C GLU A 75 -3.31 -8.77 1.19
N GLY A 76 -2.90 -9.59 0.21
CA GLY A 76 -2.12 -10.80 0.46
C GLY A 76 -0.78 -10.52 1.18
N GLY A 77 -0.08 -9.45 0.79
CA GLY A 77 1.16 -9.03 1.45
C GLY A 77 0.95 -8.57 2.89
N VAL A 78 -0.13 -7.81 3.13
CA VAL A 78 -0.52 -7.36 4.47
C VAL A 78 -0.89 -8.55 5.36
N ILE A 79 -1.79 -9.43 4.90
CA ILE A 79 -2.24 -10.61 5.64
C ILE A 79 -1.04 -11.51 5.97
N GLY A 80 -0.18 -11.77 4.98
CA GLY A 80 1.01 -12.59 5.16
C GLY A 80 1.99 -12.01 6.17
N SER A 81 2.28 -10.70 6.08
CA SER A 81 3.20 -10.06 7.03
C SER A 81 2.62 -10.03 8.44
N LEU A 82 1.35 -9.70 8.60
CA LEU A 82 0.71 -9.63 9.91
C LEU A 82 0.58 -11.00 10.59
N GLY A 83 0.18 -12.01 9.82
CA GLY A 83 0.15 -13.39 10.32
C GLY A 83 1.54 -13.85 10.74
N ASN A 84 2.56 -13.62 9.90
CA ASN A 84 3.91 -14.13 10.15
C ASN A 84 4.68 -13.33 11.22
N LYS A 85 4.59 -11.99 11.23
CA LYS A 85 5.34 -11.14 12.18
C LYS A 85 4.66 -11.01 13.53
N PHE A 86 3.33 -10.86 13.54
CA PHE A 86 2.57 -10.56 14.76
C PHE A 86 1.79 -11.75 15.28
N GLY A 87 1.72 -12.86 14.52
CA GLY A 87 0.93 -14.03 14.90
C GLY A 87 -0.57 -13.76 14.91
N LEU A 88 -1.06 -12.79 14.13
CA LEU A 88 -2.47 -12.43 14.12
C LEU A 88 -3.29 -13.53 13.44
N SER A 89 -4.46 -13.82 14.03
CA SER A 89 -5.41 -14.80 13.48
C SER A 89 -5.90 -14.38 12.09
N PRO A 90 -6.18 -15.33 11.17
CA PRO A 90 -6.78 -15.08 9.86
C PRO A 90 -8.03 -14.19 9.91
N MET A 91 -8.80 -14.26 11.00
CA MET A 91 -9.98 -13.42 11.20
C MET A 91 -9.60 -11.94 11.36
N VAL A 92 -8.54 -11.65 12.11
CA VAL A 92 -8.07 -10.28 12.37
C VAL A 92 -7.38 -9.71 11.13
N THR A 93 -6.50 -10.51 10.51
CA THR A 93 -5.81 -10.09 9.28
C THR A 93 -6.79 -9.92 8.12
N GLY A 94 -7.83 -10.76 8.03
CA GLY A 94 -8.94 -10.60 7.09
C GLY A 94 -9.74 -9.33 7.33
N ALA A 95 -10.05 -8.99 8.59
CA ALA A 95 -10.73 -7.74 8.92
C ALA A 95 -9.89 -6.50 8.57
N ILE A 96 -8.57 -6.56 8.80
CA ILE A 96 -7.63 -5.52 8.35
C ILE A 96 -7.64 -5.42 6.83
N ALA A 97 -7.56 -6.55 6.14
CA ALA A 97 -7.56 -6.58 4.68
C ALA A 97 -8.85 -5.99 4.09
N ALA A 98 -10.01 -6.27 4.70
CA ALA A 98 -11.27 -5.68 4.29
C ALA A 98 -11.32 -4.14 4.38
N THR A 99 -10.43 -3.51 5.17
CA THR A 99 -10.31 -2.04 5.24
C THR A 99 -9.39 -1.45 4.17
N LEU A 100 -8.55 -2.26 3.53
CA LEU A 100 -7.57 -1.83 2.51
C LEU A 100 -8.21 -1.18 1.29
N PRO A 101 -9.32 -1.68 0.72
CA PRO A 101 -9.99 -1.01 -0.40
C PRO A 101 -10.32 0.45 -0.09
N GLY A 102 -10.78 0.74 1.13
CA GLY A 102 -11.06 2.10 1.58
C GLY A 102 -9.82 2.97 1.76
N ILE A 103 -8.71 2.40 2.27
CA ILE A 103 -7.42 3.10 2.37
C ILE A 103 -6.92 3.44 0.96
N LEU A 104 -7.02 2.50 0.02
CA LEU A 104 -6.60 2.67 -1.37
C LEU A 104 -7.48 3.68 -2.11
N GLN A 105 -8.79 3.75 -1.81
CA GLN A 105 -9.64 4.84 -2.33
C GLN A 105 -9.15 6.20 -1.88
N LYS A 106 -8.91 6.39 -0.57
CA LYS A 106 -8.37 7.65 -0.05
C LYS A 106 -7.01 7.98 -0.65
N PHE A 107 -6.16 6.97 -0.83
CA PHE A 107 -4.86 7.12 -1.47
C PHE A 107 -4.98 7.66 -2.90
N VAL A 108 -5.84 7.06 -3.73
CA VAL A 108 -6.07 7.49 -5.12
C VAL A 108 -6.67 8.88 -5.18
N HIS A 109 -7.63 9.15 -4.29
CA HIS A 109 -8.24 10.46 -4.20
C HIS A 109 -7.19 11.53 -3.90
N LYS A 110 -6.32 11.30 -2.91
CA LYS A 110 -5.19 12.19 -2.59
C LYS A 110 -4.20 12.30 -3.76
N ALA A 111 -3.86 11.19 -4.40
CA ALA A 111 -2.95 11.16 -5.54
C ALA A 111 -3.45 11.92 -6.77
N ASN A 112 -4.77 12.09 -6.91
CA ASN A 112 -5.40 12.85 -7.98
C ASN A 112 -5.89 14.25 -7.53
N ASP A 113 -5.70 14.62 -6.27
CA ASP A 113 -6.14 15.91 -5.75
C ASP A 113 -5.06 16.98 -6.03
N PRO A 114 -5.34 17.98 -6.89
CA PRO A 114 -4.38 19.04 -7.18
C PRO A 114 -4.08 19.95 -5.97
N ASN A 115 -4.85 19.86 -4.88
CA ASN A 115 -4.64 20.62 -3.65
C ASN A 115 -3.90 19.81 -2.57
N ASP A 116 -3.68 18.51 -2.77
CA ASP A 116 -2.99 17.63 -1.81
C ASP A 116 -1.62 17.18 -2.35
N ASN A 117 -0.56 17.86 -1.89
CA ASN A 117 0.81 17.52 -2.27
C ASN A 117 1.42 16.36 -1.46
N SER A 118 0.63 15.69 -0.61
CA SER A 118 1.17 14.68 0.31
C SER A 118 1.42 13.33 -0.37
N ILE A 119 0.62 13.01 -1.38
CA ILE A 119 0.76 11.84 -2.25
C ILE A 119 0.52 12.35 -3.65
N THR A 120 1.55 12.35 -4.48
CA THR A 120 1.43 12.72 -5.90
C THR A 120 1.91 11.57 -6.79
N PRO A 121 1.47 11.49 -8.05
CA PRO A 121 1.97 10.49 -9.00
C PRO A 121 3.50 10.56 -9.12
N GLU A 122 4.07 11.76 -9.06
CA GLU A 122 5.52 12.00 -9.05
C GLU A 122 6.19 11.40 -7.80
N SER A 123 5.64 11.66 -6.61
CA SER A 123 6.15 11.10 -5.35
C SER A 123 6.15 9.58 -5.35
N ILE A 124 5.10 8.96 -5.93
CA ILE A 124 5.02 7.51 -6.09
C ILE A 124 6.10 7.05 -7.05
N ASN A 125 6.26 7.71 -8.19
CA ASN A 125 7.24 7.34 -9.21
C ASN A 125 8.69 7.46 -8.71
N GLN A 126 9.00 8.50 -7.92
CA GLN A 126 10.28 8.67 -7.23
C GLN A 126 10.54 7.57 -6.19
N SER A 127 9.47 6.96 -5.67
CA SER A 127 9.54 5.93 -4.65
C SER A 127 9.63 4.50 -5.21
N ILE A 128 9.41 4.34 -6.52
CA ILE A 128 9.69 3.11 -7.24
C ILE A 128 11.21 2.94 -7.24
N PRO A 129 11.75 1.81 -6.76
CA PRO A 129 13.18 1.54 -6.89
C PRO A 129 13.52 1.64 -8.37
N ASN A 130 14.37 2.61 -8.70
CA ASN A 130 14.74 2.94 -10.06
C ASN A 130 15.44 1.69 -10.63
N VAL A 131 14.69 0.79 -11.26
CA VAL A 131 15.25 -0.22 -12.16
C VAL A 131 15.60 0.56 -13.42
N SER A 132 16.56 1.47 -13.26
CA SER A 132 17.12 2.25 -14.34
C SER A 132 17.76 1.25 -15.27
N TRP A 133 17.09 0.96 -16.38
CA TRP A 133 17.67 0.32 -17.54
C TRP A 133 18.95 1.05 -18.01
N ALA A 134 19.19 2.28 -17.53
CA ALA A 134 20.47 2.99 -17.62
C ALA A 134 21.65 2.25 -16.91
N ALA A 135 21.42 1.57 -15.79
CA ALA A 135 22.44 0.73 -15.15
C ALA A 135 22.69 -0.58 -15.91
N VAL A 136 21.67 -1.08 -16.62
CA VAL A 136 21.79 -2.24 -17.51
C VAL A 136 22.49 -1.86 -18.81
N GLY A 137 22.27 -0.64 -19.31
CA GLY A 137 22.95 -0.08 -20.47
C GLY A 137 24.46 0.12 -20.24
N ASP A 138 24.88 0.51 -19.05
CA ASP A 138 26.30 0.63 -18.69
C ASP A 138 26.99 -0.75 -18.64
N LEU A 139 26.28 -1.79 -18.21
CA LEU A 139 26.77 -3.17 -18.19
C LEU A 139 26.81 -3.82 -19.59
N MET A 140 25.88 -3.47 -20.48
CA MET A 140 25.84 -3.94 -21.87
C MET A 140 26.82 -3.19 -22.79
N SER A 141 27.27 -1.99 -22.42
CA SER A 141 28.27 -1.23 -23.19
C SER A 141 29.72 -1.63 -22.90
N ARG A 142 29.91 -2.59 -21.99
CA ARG A 142 31.23 -3.10 -21.56
C ARG A 142 31.56 -4.50 -22.10
N PHE A 143 30.75 -5.00 -23.04
CA PHE A 143 31.03 -6.16 -23.89
C PHE A 143 31.22 -5.70 -25.33
#